data_AF-A0A9Q7X6H0-F1
#
_entry.id   AF-A0A9Q7X6H0-F1
#
_cell.length_a   1.000
_cell.length_b   1.000
_cell.length_c   1.000
_cell.angle_alpha   90.00
_cell.angle_beta   90.00
_cell.angle_gamma   90.00
#
_symmetry.space_group_name_H-M   'P 1'
#
loop_
_entity.id
_entity.type
_entity.pdbx_description
1 polymer ?
#
loop_
_entity_poly.entity_id
_entity_poly.type
_entity_poly.pdbx_seq_one_letter_code
_entity_poly.pdbx_strand_id
1 'polypeptide(L)'
;MILLYRFRLIKRSLQPRTSLEEQEEEEKQEVDPEVQQLASEQSLWLLQNQTRGKDWQDCYQFTTFQCFDPDYQASNKATSDRNAAPFATMILVVRYVLDPILIDESKRWVERDGLDKHLYPYHPNLVQQRMVVGDKYIVKKGEEEVEVRQIQSESERVELLKKQFGLLKHVETNEAVEEIRGKPSALNNKCEKEGNKSGSQRNPEW
;
A
#
# COMPACT_ATOMS: atom_id res chain seq x y z
N MET A 1 3.89 -27.18 1.88
CA MET A 1 5.03 -26.24 1.72
C MET A 1 4.60 -24.94 2.36
N ILE A 2 5.29 -24.48 3.41
CA ILE A 2 4.83 -23.37 4.25
C ILE A 2 5.53 -22.08 3.79
N LEU A 3 4.78 -21.24 3.08
CA LEU A 3 5.10 -19.85 2.75
C LEU A 3 4.19 -19.01 3.66
N LEU A 4 4.73 -18.40 4.71
CA LEU A 4 3.94 -17.71 5.73
C LEU A 4 4.41 -16.27 5.88
N TYR A 5 3.47 -15.35 5.64
CA TYR A 5 3.51 -14.01 6.21
C TYR A 5 3.42 -14.10 7.72
N ARG A 6 4.43 -13.57 8.40
CA ARG A 6 4.38 -13.32 9.84
C ARG A 6 4.22 -11.83 10.07
N PHE A 7 3.25 -11.47 10.90
CA PHE A 7 3.10 -10.10 11.40
C PHE A 7 3.56 -10.03 12.84
N ARG A 8 4.17 -8.91 13.21
CA ARG A 8 4.44 -8.57 14.61
C ARG A 8 4.24 -7.08 14.84
N LEU A 9 3.93 -6.73 16.08
CA LEU A 9 3.90 -5.36 16.55
C LEU A 9 5.13 -5.10 17.41
N ILE A 10 5.87 -4.04 17.08
CA ILE A 10 7.01 -3.56 17.87
C ILE A 10 6.61 -2.26 18.54
N LYS A 11 6.84 -2.17 19.85
CA LYS A 11 6.77 -0.90 20.59
C LYS A 11 8.11 -0.19 20.49
N ARG A 12 8.12 1.05 19.99
CA ARG A 12 9.26 1.97 20.01
C ARG A 12 8.93 3.17 20.88
N SER A 13 9.88 3.59 21.71
CA SER A 13 9.78 4.86 22.43
C SER A 13 10.04 6.00 21.46
N LEU A 14 9.18 7.02 21.45
CA LEU A 14 9.49 8.27 20.75
C LEU A 14 10.61 8.97 21.53
N GLN A 15 11.73 9.24 20.89
CA GLN A 15 12.73 10.11 21.50
C GLN A 15 12.21 11.55 21.45
N PRO A 16 12.37 12.34 22.54
CA PRO A 16 11.88 13.71 22.60
C PRO A 16 12.66 14.70 21.70
N ARG A 17 13.61 14.22 20.90
CA ARG A 17 14.47 15.05 20.07
C ARG A 17 13.79 15.38 18.74
N THR A 18 13.83 16.64 18.36
CA THR A 18 13.28 17.07 17.08
C THR A 18 14.21 16.63 15.94
N SER A 19 13.67 16.34 14.75
CA SER A 19 14.48 16.05 13.57
C SER A 19 15.13 17.31 12.95
N LEU A 20 14.97 18.47 13.59
CA LEU A 20 15.47 19.77 13.16
C LEU A 20 16.72 20.20 13.94
N GLU A 21 17.03 19.53 15.04
CA GLU A 21 18.25 19.75 15.81
C GLU A 21 19.40 19.03 15.13
N GLU A 22 20.42 19.78 14.71
CA GLU A 22 21.70 19.21 14.27
C GLU A 22 22.25 18.34 15.41
N GLN A 23 22.68 17.11 15.10
CA GLN A 23 23.36 16.26 16.07
C GLN A 23 24.72 16.87 16.41
N GLU A 24 24.75 17.83 17.33
CA GLU A 24 25.99 18.22 17.97
C GLU A 24 26.45 17.02 18.82
N GLU A 25 27.55 16.38 18.38
CA GLU A 25 28.04 15.11 18.91
C GLU A 25 28.52 15.16 20.37
N GLU A 26 28.49 16.29 21.08
CA GLU A 26 29.21 16.40 22.36
C GLU A 26 28.50 17.07 23.55
N GLU A 27 27.23 17.48 23.46
CA GLU A 27 26.52 17.96 24.65
C GLU A 27 25.53 16.92 25.19
N LYS A 28 25.90 16.33 26.34
CA LYS A 28 24.94 15.70 27.26
C LYS A 28 24.02 16.79 27.82
N GLN A 29 23.13 17.34 27.01
CA GLN A 29 22.01 18.11 27.52
C GLN A 29 21.15 17.16 28.36
N GLU A 30 21.11 17.42 29.67
CA GLU A 30 20.16 16.77 30.57
C GLU A 30 18.75 17.08 30.05
N VAL A 31 18.10 16.05 29.52
CA VAL A 31 16.69 16.13 29.12
C VAL A 31 15.90 16.31 30.42
N ASP A 32 15.04 17.33 30.45
CA ASP A 32 14.16 17.60 31.58
C ASP A 32 13.42 16.31 32.02
N PRO A 33 13.42 15.95 33.31
CA PRO A 33 12.78 14.73 33.81
C PRO A 33 11.30 14.61 33.46
N GLU A 34 10.56 15.72 33.39
CA GLU A 34 9.14 15.74 33.01
C GLU A 34 8.98 15.43 31.52
N VAL A 35 9.87 15.97 30.68
CA VAL A 35 9.91 15.67 29.24
C VAL A 35 10.30 14.22 29.00
N GLN A 36 11.25 13.68 29.77
CA GLN A 36 11.66 12.29 29.68
C GLN A 36 10.53 11.34 30.12
N GLN A 37 9.79 11.71 31.16
CA GLN A 37 8.62 10.95 31.63
C GLN A 37 7.51 10.96 30.57
N LEU A 38 7.13 12.12 30.04
CA LEU A 38 6.14 12.25 28.97
C LEU A 38 6.55 11.46 27.72
N ALA A 39 7.82 11.55 27.29
CA ALA A 39 8.33 10.78 26.16
C ALA A 39 8.29 9.26 26.40
N SER A 40 8.49 8.81 27.64
CA SER A 40 8.39 7.39 28.00
C SER A 40 6.96 6.85 27.94
N GLU A 41 5.96 7.72 28.13
CA GLU A 41 4.54 7.41 27.99
C GLU A 41 4.10 7.42 26.51
N GLN A 42 4.78 8.21 25.67
CA GLN A 42 4.55 8.25 24.23
C GLN A 42 5.12 7.01 23.52
N SER A 43 4.20 6.12 23.13
CA SER A 43 4.54 4.87 22.46
C SER A 43 4.19 4.93 20.98
N LEU A 44 5.17 4.66 20.13
CA LEU A 44 4.96 4.40 18.71
C LEU A 44 4.92 2.89 18.49
N TRP A 45 3.86 2.40 17.85
CA TRP A 45 3.71 1.01 17.46
C TRP A 45 4.03 0.86 15.98
N LEU A 46 4.87 -0.10 15.66
CA LEU A 46 5.29 -0.42 14.30
C LEU A 46 4.76 -1.81 13.94
N LEU A 47 3.88 -1.86 12.93
CA LEU A 47 3.50 -3.13 12.33
C LEU A 47 4.60 -3.52 11.33
N GLN A 48 5.17 -4.70 11.53
CA GLN A 48 6.11 -5.28 10.59
C GLN A 48 5.56 -6.58 10.01
N ASN A 49 5.91 -6.84 8.76
CA ASN A 49 5.69 -8.14 8.13
C ASN A 49 7.02 -8.79 7.77
N GLN A 50 7.02 -10.12 7.76
CA GLN A 50 8.10 -10.92 7.23
C GLN A 50 7.53 -11.85 6.18
N THR A 51 8.04 -11.76 4.96
CA THR A 51 7.83 -12.78 3.92
C THR A 51 8.96 -13.81 4.03
N ARG A 52 8.71 -15.08 3.70
CA ARG A 52 9.72 -16.13 3.83
C ARG A 52 11.04 -15.75 3.14
N GLY A 53 12.15 -15.88 3.86
CA GLY A 53 13.50 -15.62 3.34
C GLY A 53 13.85 -14.14 3.17
N LYS A 54 12.99 -13.22 3.65
CA LYS A 54 13.27 -11.78 3.71
C LYS A 54 13.35 -11.31 5.16
N ASP A 55 14.02 -10.19 5.34
CA ASP A 55 14.02 -9.48 6.63
C ASP A 55 12.64 -8.91 6.94
N TRP A 56 12.44 -8.56 8.21
CA TRP A 56 11.25 -7.84 8.65
C TRP A 56 11.18 -6.48 7.95
N GLN A 57 10.05 -6.20 7.31
CA GLN A 57 9.78 -4.94 6.63
C GLN A 57 8.71 -4.15 7.38
N ASP A 58 8.92 -2.85 7.45
CA ASP A 58 8.01 -1.91 8.10
C ASP A 58 6.78 -1.71 7.21
N CYS A 59 5.58 -1.98 7.73
CA CYS A 59 4.32 -1.78 7.01
C CYS A 59 3.78 -0.37 7.24
N TYR A 60 3.53 -0.04 8.51
CA TYR A 60 3.11 1.28 8.96
C TYR A 60 3.37 1.43 10.45
N GLN A 61 3.36 2.69 10.90
CA GLN A 61 3.51 3.04 12.31
C GLN A 61 2.28 3.83 12.78
N PHE A 62 1.92 3.67 14.05
CA PHE A 62 0.78 4.36 14.64
C PHE A 62 1.02 4.61 16.13
N THR A 63 0.35 5.62 16.68
CA THR A 63 0.25 5.84 18.12
C THR A 63 -1.13 5.41 18.59
N THR A 64 -1.31 5.22 19.89
CA THR A 64 -2.62 4.92 20.49
C THR A 64 -3.39 6.20 20.84
N PHE A 65 -2.92 7.37 20.40
CA PHE A 65 -3.60 8.62 20.65
C PHE A 65 -4.88 8.70 19.84
N GLN A 66 -5.90 9.28 20.45
CA GLN A 66 -7.15 9.55 19.76
C GLN A 66 -6.92 10.62 18.70
N CYS A 67 -7.31 10.32 17.46
CA CYS A 67 -7.47 11.32 16.41
C CYS A 67 -8.94 11.74 16.33
N PHE A 68 -9.18 13.01 16.01
CA PHE A 68 -10.52 13.55 15.83
C PHE A 68 -10.84 13.68 14.34
N ASP A 69 -12.14 13.81 14.01
CA ASP A 69 -12.60 13.94 12.63
C ASP A 69 -11.84 15.00 11.80
N PRO A 70 -11.49 16.19 12.33
CA PRO A 70 -10.70 17.17 11.59
C PRO A 70 -9.31 16.66 11.17
N ASP A 71 -8.67 15.82 11.98
CA ASP A 71 -7.35 15.23 11.68
C ASP A 71 -7.45 14.28 10.49
N TYR A 72 -8.52 13.48 10.44
CA TYR A 72 -8.80 12.58 9.32
C TYR A 72 -9.17 13.35 8.05
N GLN A 73 -9.92 14.45 8.16
CA GLN A 73 -10.23 15.31 7.02
C GLN A 73 -8.97 15.96 6.44
N ALA A 74 -8.09 16.48 7.31
CA ALA A 74 -6.82 17.06 6.89
C ALA A 74 -5.92 16.01 6.22
N SER A 75 -5.78 14.83 6.81
CA SER A 75 -5.02 13.71 6.25
C SER A 75 -5.58 13.25 4.91
N ASN A 76 -6.90 13.08 4.82
CA ASN A 76 -7.57 12.70 3.58
C ASN A 76 -7.33 13.74 2.48
N LYS A 77 -7.51 15.03 2.79
CA LYS A 77 -7.24 16.13 1.86
C LYS A 77 -5.80 16.10 1.34
N ALA A 78 -4.82 15.83 2.21
CA ALA A 78 -3.43 15.70 1.81
C ALA A 78 -3.20 14.50 0.88
N THR A 79 -3.80 13.34 1.18
CA THR A 79 -3.64 12.13 0.36
C THR A 79 -4.46 12.11 -0.93
N SER A 80 -5.52 12.93 -1.01
CA SER A 80 -6.37 13.06 -2.20
C SER A 80 -5.99 14.26 -3.08
N ASP A 81 -4.93 15.01 -2.73
CA ASP A 81 -4.46 16.11 -3.56
C ASP A 81 -3.98 15.59 -4.92
N ARG A 82 -4.17 16.37 -5.97
CA ARG A 82 -3.77 16.03 -7.36
C ARG A 82 -2.29 15.70 -7.54
N ASN A 83 -1.43 16.07 -6.60
CA ASN A 83 0.00 15.80 -6.64
C ASN A 83 0.42 14.72 -5.61
N ALA A 84 -0.51 14.16 -4.84
CA ALA A 84 -0.22 13.20 -3.79
C ALA A 84 0.04 11.80 -4.37
N ALA A 85 1.30 11.42 -4.49
CA ALA A 85 1.67 10.05 -4.79
C ALA A 85 1.43 9.13 -3.57
N PRO A 86 0.97 7.88 -3.77
CA PRO A 86 0.68 7.24 -5.06
C PRO A 86 -0.74 7.50 -5.59
N PHE A 87 -1.68 7.96 -4.75
CA PHE A 87 -3.11 7.91 -5.06
C PHE A 87 -3.56 8.84 -6.20
N ALA A 88 -2.83 9.93 -6.45
CA ALA A 88 -3.12 10.83 -7.55
C ALA A 88 -2.60 10.33 -8.91
N THR A 89 -1.60 9.44 -8.91
CA THR A 89 -0.86 9.05 -10.12
C THR A 89 -1.13 7.61 -10.55
N MET A 90 -1.72 6.78 -9.69
CA MET A 90 -2.09 5.40 -10.02
C MET A 90 -3.46 5.01 -9.49
N ILE A 91 -4.15 4.17 -10.27
CA ILE A 91 -5.31 3.43 -9.80
C ILE A 91 -4.82 2.25 -8.98
N LEU A 92 -5.21 2.23 -7.70
CA LEU A 92 -5.00 1.11 -6.79
C LEU A 92 -6.36 0.60 -6.33
N VAL A 93 -6.68 -0.65 -6.70
CA VAL A 93 -7.90 -1.32 -6.23
C VAL A 93 -7.50 -2.68 -5.69
N VAL A 94 -7.94 -3.01 -4.48
CA VAL A 94 -7.65 -4.28 -3.83
C VAL A 94 -8.95 -4.89 -3.35
N ARG A 95 -9.14 -6.18 -3.60
CA ARG A 95 -10.24 -6.97 -3.07
C ARG A 95 -9.73 -8.27 -2.50
N TYR A 96 -10.12 -8.55 -1.26
CA TYR A 96 -9.90 -9.83 -0.62
C TYR A 96 -11.14 -10.70 -0.80
N VAL A 97 -10.93 -11.95 -1.21
CA VAL A 97 -11.99 -12.94 -1.41
C VAL A 97 -11.62 -14.18 -0.61
N LEU A 98 -12.56 -14.67 0.19
CA LEU A 98 -12.42 -15.93 0.91
C LEU A 98 -13.07 -17.02 0.08
N ASP A 99 -12.41 -18.17 -0.02
CA ASP A 99 -13.05 -19.37 -0.57
C ASP A 99 -13.99 -19.98 0.49
N PRO A 100 -15.32 -19.95 0.28
CA PRO A 100 -16.26 -20.43 1.28
C PRO A 100 -16.13 -21.93 1.58
N ILE A 101 -15.61 -22.72 0.63
CA ILE A 101 -15.49 -24.18 0.76
C ILE A 101 -14.37 -24.55 1.74
N LEU A 102 -13.33 -23.73 1.82
CA LEU A 102 -12.11 -24.01 2.57
C LEU A 102 -12.07 -23.33 3.95
N ILE A 103 -13.17 -22.68 4.40
CA ILE A 103 -13.22 -21.94 5.66
C ILE A 103 -12.91 -22.83 6.87
N ASP A 104 -13.46 -24.03 6.93
CA ASP A 104 -13.23 -24.92 8.07
C ASP A 104 -11.84 -25.57 8.03
N GLU A 105 -11.31 -25.84 6.84
CA GLU A 105 -9.93 -26.30 6.67
C GLU A 105 -8.92 -25.21 7.09
N SER A 106 -9.23 -23.96 6.78
CA SER A 106 -8.42 -22.80 7.14
C SER A 106 -8.18 -22.69 8.65
N LYS A 107 -9.20 -22.95 9.48
CA LYS A 107 -9.04 -22.98 10.95
C LYS A 107 -8.02 -24.05 11.38
N ARG A 108 -8.07 -25.24 10.77
CA ARG A 108 -7.11 -26.32 11.04
C ARG A 108 -5.69 -25.95 10.59
N TRP A 109 -5.55 -25.23 9.49
CA TRP A 109 -4.24 -24.76 9.01
C TRP A 109 -3.65 -23.68 9.93
N VAL A 110 -4.46 -22.74 10.44
CA VAL A 110 -4.03 -21.74 11.44
C VAL A 110 -3.46 -22.44 12.68
N GLU A 111 -4.16 -23.44 13.21
CA GLU A 111 -3.70 -24.21 14.37
C GLU A 111 -2.44 -25.03 14.08
N ARG A 112 -2.41 -25.73 12.93
CA ARG A 112 -1.23 -26.51 12.49
C ARG A 112 0.01 -25.65 12.35
N ASP A 113 -0.14 -24.44 11.80
CA ASP A 113 0.98 -23.55 11.50
C ASP A 113 1.32 -22.62 12.66
N GLY A 114 0.63 -22.76 13.81
CA GLY A 114 0.90 -22.02 15.05
C GLY A 114 0.64 -20.53 14.94
N LEU A 115 -0.30 -20.12 14.08
CA LEU A 115 -0.64 -18.72 13.87
C LEU A 115 -1.58 -18.22 14.98
N ASP A 116 -1.36 -16.98 15.41
CA ASP A 116 -2.23 -16.33 16.40
C ASP A 116 -3.64 -16.13 15.83
N LYS A 117 -4.66 -16.65 16.52
CA LYS A 117 -6.05 -16.65 16.03
C LYS A 117 -6.68 -15.25 15.96
N HIS A 118 -6.19 -14.28 16.74
CA HIS A 118 -6.66 -12.90 16.71
C HIS A 118 -6.05 -12.13 15.54
N LEU A 119 -4.79 -12.41 15.19
CA LEU A 119 -4.13 -11.82 14.02
C LEU A 119 -4.52 -12.52 12.71
N TYR A 120 -4.82 -13.82 12.77
CA TYR A 120 -5.15 -14.66 11.62
C TYR A 120 -6.50 -15.36 11.81
N PRO A 121 -7.63 -14.62 11.68
CA PRO A 121 -8.96 -15.23 11.72
C PRO A 121 -9.17 -16.24 10.58
N TYR A 122 -8.40 -16.10 9.49
CA TYR A 122 -8.31 -17.05 8.38
C TYR A 122 -6.84 -17.31 8.05
N HIS A 123 -6.51 -18.54 7.68
CA HIS A 123 -5.21 -18.89 7.14
C HIS A 123 -4.93 -18.11 5.84
N PRO A 124 -3.72 -17.54 5.63
CA PRO A 124 -3.40 -16.74 4.44
C PRO A 124 -3.68 -17.44 3.11
N ASN A 125 -3.50 -18.77 3.02
CA ASN A 125 -3.79 -19.55 1.81
C ASN A 125 -5.28 -19.65 1.47
N LEU A 126 -6.19 -19.31 2.40
CA LEU A 126 -7.62 -19.20 2.11
C LEU A 126 -7.94 -17.90 1.36
N VAL A 127 -7.13 -16.87 1.58
CA VAL A 127 -7.41 -15.53 1.11
C VAL A 127 -6.84 -15.37 -0.29
N GLN A 128 -7.74 -15.10 -1.24
CA GLN A 128 -7.36 -14.62 -2.56
C GLN A 128 -7.37 -13.10 -2.55
N GLN A 129 -6.25 -12.49 -2.90
CA GLN A 129 -6.11 -11.04 -3.07
C GLN A 129 -6.11 -10.73 -4.56
N ARG A 130 -7.11 -9.97 -5.02
CA ARG A 130 -7.18 -9.43 -6.38
C ARG A 130 -6.81 -7.96 -6.36
N MET A 131 -5.97 -7.53 -7.28
CA MET A 131 -5.42 -6.17 -7.30
C MET A 131 -5.43 -5.60 -8.72
N VAL A 132 -5.77 -4.33 -8.84
CA VAL A 132 -5.38 -3.48 -9.95
C VAL A 132 -4.36 -2.48 -9.42
N VAL A 133 -3.16 -2.47 -9.99
CA VAL A 133 -2.09 -1.54 -9.65
C VAL A 133 -1.62 -0.88 -10.95
N GLY A 134 -2.08 0.35 -11.20
CA GLY A 134 -1.82 1.06 -12.45
C GLY A 134 -2.38 0.29 -13.65
N ASP A 135 -1.49 -0.24 -14.49
CA ASP A 135 -1.80 -1.02 -15.69
C ASP A 135 -1.69 -2.53 -15.48
N LYS A 136 -1.57 -3.01 -14.24
CA LYS A 136 -1.45 -4.43 -13.93
C LYS A 136 -2.67 -4.95 -13.17
N TYR A 137 -3.12 -6.13 -13.57
CA TYR A 137 -4.02 -6.98 -12.80
C TYR A 137 -3.22 -8.11 -12.17
N ILE A 138 -3.34 -8.28 -10.85
CA ILE A 138 -2.58 -9.25 -10.06
C ILE A 138 -3.55 -10.06 -9.20
N VAL A 139 -3.39 -11.37 -9.19
CA VAL A 139 -4.11 -12.28 -8.29
C VAL A 139 -3.09 -13.04 -7.46
N LYS A 140 -3.22 -12.94 -6.14
CA LYS A 140 -2.41 -13.69 -5.17
C LYS A 140 -3.28 -14.65 -4.37
N LYS A 141 -2.74 -15.82 -4.04
CA LYS A 141 -3.31 -16.75 -3.05
C LYS A 141 -2.23 -17.03 -2.02
N GLY A 142 -2.38 -16.47 -0.81
CA GLY A 142 -1.25 -16.35 0.11
C GLY A 142 -0.11 -15.53 -0.52
N GLU A 143 1.10 -16.10 -0.57
CA GLU A 143 2.30 -15.48 -1.16
C GLU A 143 2.42 -15.71 -2.68
N GLU A 144 1.68 -16.67 -3.23
CA GLU A 144 1.84 -17.08 -4.62
C GLU A 144 1.08 -16.12 -5.55
N GLU A 145 1.80 -15.53 -6.49
CA GLU A 145 1.21 -14.83 -7.64
C GLU A 145 0.68 -15.86 -8.63
N VAL A 146 -0.64 -16.05 -8.59
CA VAL A 146 -1.35 -17.01 -9.44
C VAL A 146 -1.57 -16.42 -10.83
N GLU A 147 -1.75 -15.10 -10.92
CA GLU A 147 -1.93 -14.39 -12.18
C GLU A 147 -1.29 -13.01 -12.09
N VAL A 148 -0.50 -12.66 -13.10
CA VAL A 148 -0.03 -11.29 -13.34
C VAL A 148 -0.25 -11.00 -14.81
N ARG A 149 -1.10 -10.01 -15.10
CA ARG A 149 -1.45 -9.63 -16.46
C ARG A 149 -1.40 -8.12 -16.63
N GLN A 150 -0.86 -7.67 -17.77
CA GLN A 150 -0.92 -6.27 -18.13
C GLN A 150 -2.23 -5.95 -18.83
N ILE A 151 -2.91 -4.93 -18.31
CA ILE A 151 -4.14 -4.35 -18.83
C ILE A 151 -3.76 -3.54 -20.07
N GLN A 152 -4.48 -3.74 -21.18
CA GLN A 152 -4.12 -3.14 -22.47
C GLN A 152 -4.93 -1.87 -22.77
N SER A 153 -6.09 -1.69 -22.14
CA SER A 153 -6.99 -0.57 -22.41
C SER A 153 -7.83 -0.16 -21.20
N GLU A 154 -8.35 1.07 -21.23
CA GLU A 154 -9.29 1.54 -20.21
C GLU A 154 -10.60 0.75 -20.22
N SER A 155 -11.08 0.32 -21.39
CA SER A 155 -12.26 -0.56 -21.48
C SER A 155 -12.02 -1.88 -20.76
N GLU A 156 -10.85 -2.50 -20.95
CA GLU A 156 -10.48 -3.72 -20.20
C GLU A 156 -10.40 -3.44 -18.69
N ARG A 157 -9.82 -2.31 -18.28
CA ARG A 157 -9.74 -1.92 -16.87
C ARG A 157 -11.13 -1.79 -16.25
N VAL A 158 -12.05 -1.07 -16.90
CA VAL A 158 -13.42 -0.85 -16.42
C VAL A 158 -14.16 -2.18 -16.31
N GLU A 159 -14.05 -3.05 -17.31
CA GLU A 159 -14.62 -4.41 -17.27
C GLU A 159 -14.08 -5.25 -16.12
N LEU A 160 -12.77 -5.17 -15.84
CA LEU A 160 -12.15 -5.82 -14.69
C LEU A 160 -12.73 -5.29 -13.37
N LEU A 161 -12.83 -3.96 -13.21
CA LEU A 161 -13.42 -3.34 -12.02
C LEU A 161 -14.87 -3.80 -11.78
N LYS A 162 -15.64 -3.94 -12.86
CA LYS A 162 -17.02 -4.46 -12.79
C LYS A 162 -17.08 -5.92 -12.38
N LYS A 163 -16.39 -6.79 -13.13
CA LYS A 163 -16.51 -8.25 -12.98
C LYS A 163 -15.77 -8.78 -11.76
N GLN A 164 -14.54 -8.32 -11.54
CA GLN A 164 -13.66 -8.85 -10.50
C GLN A 164 -13.81 -8.11 -9.17
N PHE A 165 -14.16 -6.83 -9.19
CA PHE A 165 -14.26 -5.99 -7.98
C PHE A 165 -15.69 -5.62 -7.62
N GLY A 166 -16.66 -5.82 -8.52
CA GLY A 166 -18.06 -5.49 -8.27
C GLY A 166 -18.34 -3.98 -8.23
N LEU A 167 -17.44 -3.16 -8.76
CA LEU A 167 -17.57 -1.71 -8.83
C LEU A 167 -18.29 -1.29 -10.12
N LEU A 168 -18.76 -0.04 -10.18
CA LEU A 168 -19.33 0.55 -11.41
C LEU A 168 -20.47 -0.26 -12.05
N LYS A 169 -21.23 -1.03 -11.26
CA LYS A 169 -22.34 -1.87 -11.78
C LYS A 169 -23.52 -1.06 -12.35
N HIS A 170 -23.57 0.23 -12.07
CA HIS A 170 -24.70 1.13 -12.37
C HIS A 170 -24.49 1.99 -13.63
N VAL A 171 -23.30 1.97 -14.23
CA VAL A 171 -22.91 2.77 -15.40
C VAL A 171 -22.54 1.82 -16.52
N GLU A 172 -22.77 2.13 -17.79
CA GLU A 172 -22.29 1.27 -18.89
C GLU A 172 -20.78 1.39 -19.11
N THR A 173 -20.13 0.36 -19.66
CA THR A 173 -18.66 0.38 -19.82
C THR A 173 -18.19 1.55 -20.69
N ASN A 174 -18.90 1.84 -21.78
CA ASN A 174 -18.53 2.95 -22.69
C ASN A 174 -18.69 4.32 -22.02
N GLU A 175 -19.75 4.51 -21.23
CA GLU A 175 -19.97 5.75 -20.48
C GLU A 175 -18.86 5.99 -19.45
N ALA A 176 -18.48 4.94 -18.70
CA ALA A 176 -17.38 5.03 -17.75
C ALA A 176 -16.03 5.32 -18.43
N VAL A 177 -15.79 4.76 -19.62
CA VAL A 177 -14.55 5.01 -20.39
C VAL A 177 -14.50 6.44 -20.92
N GLU A 178 -15.62 6.99 -21.43
CA GLU A 178 -15.66 8.39 -21.87
C GLU A 178 -15.45 9.36 -20.70
N GLU A 179 -16.05 9.09 -19.53
CA GLU A 179 -15.88 9.93 -18.34
C GLU A 179 -14.42 10.00 -17.85
N ILE A 180 -13.64 8.93 -18.03
CA ILE A 180 -12.22 8.90 -17.63
C ILE A 180 -11.26 9.30 -18.76
N ARG A 181 -11.77 9.60 -19.95
CA ARG A 181 -10.97 9.96 -21.11
C ARG A 181 -10.15 11.23 -20.83
N GLY A 182 -8.86 11.18 -21.18
CA GLY A 182 -7.94 12.31 -20.99
C GLY A 182 -7.46 12.52 -19.55
N LYS A 183 -7.94 11.74 -18.57
CA LYS A 183 -7.39 11.76 -17.20
C LYS A 183 -6.02 11.05 -17.18
N PRO A 184 -5.09 11.46 -16.29
CA PRO A 184 -3.81 10.79 -16.13
C PRO A 184 -3.99 9.29 -15.86
N SER A 185 -3.34 8.45 -16.67
CA SER A 185 -3.40 7.00 -16.53
C SER A 185 -2.08 6.39 -16.99
N ALA A 186 -1.62 5.36 -16.29
CA ALA A 186 -0.47 4.57 -16.71
C ALA A 186 -0.64 3.96 -18.12
N LEU A 187 -1.89 3.79 -18.59
CA LEU A 187 -2.21 3.29 -19.93
C LEU A 187 -2.05 4.34 -21.04
N ASN A 188 -2.01 5.64 -20.71
CA ASN A 188 -1.94 6.72 -21.68
C ASN A 188 -0.50 7.06 -22.13
N ASN A 189 0.52 6.45 -21.50
CA ASN A 189 1.93 6.78 -21.71
C ASN A 189 2.54 6.34 -23.07
N LYS A 190 1.73 5.78 -24.00
CA LYS A 190 2.23 5.32 -25.30
C LYS A 190 2.14 6.33 -26.45
N CYS A 191 1.64 7.56 -26.24
CA CYS A 191 1.34 8.46 -27.38
C CYS A 191 2.26 9.68 -27.59
N GLU A 192 3.29 9.96 -26.78
CA GLU A 192 4.04 11.24 -26.88
C GLU A 192 5.59 11.15 -26.92
N LYS A 193 6.19 10.00 -27.28
CA LYS A 193 7.67 9.88 -27.39
C LYS A 193 8.24 9.67 -28.80
N GLU A 194 7.47 9.92 -29.86
CA GLU A 194 7.98 9.80 -31.25
C GLU A 194 7.97 11.10 -32.06
N GLY A 195 7.75 12.26 -31.43
CA GLY A 195 7.59 13.53 -32.12
C GLY A 195 8.54 14.65 -31.69
N ASN A 196 9.84 14.39 -31.49
CA ASN A 196 10.87 15.45 -31.55
C ASN A 196 12.29 14.88 -31.53
N LYS A 197 12.73 14.33 -32.67
CA LYS A 197 14.14 14.29 -33.03
C LYS A 197 14.30 14.75 -34.47
N SER A 198 14.13 16.04 -34.69
CA SER A 198 14.66 16.72 -35.87
C SER A 198 15.52 17.89 -35.44
N GLY A 199 16.84 17.71 -35.56
CA GLY A 199 17.78 18.77 -35.88
C GLY A 199 18.18 19.71 -34.76
N SER A 200 19.28 19.39 -34.08
CA SER A 200 20.39 20.35 -34.00
C SER A 200 21.69 19.63 -33.64
N GLN A 201 22.53 19.44 -34.66
CA GLN A 201 23.97 19.29 -34.45
C GLN A 201 24.50 20.60 -33.86
N ARG A 202 25.13 20.55 -32.69
CA ARG A 202 26.21 21.47 -32.35
C ARG A 202 27.38 20.67 -31.79
N ASN A 203 28.53 20.89 -32.42
CA ASN A 203 29.83 20.32 -32.11
C ASN A 203 30.24 20.59 -30.65
N PRO A 204 31.10 19.72 -30.08
CA PRO A 204 31.83 20.06 -28.87
C PRO A 204 33.10 20.82 -29.24
N GLU A 205 33.25 22.04 -28.75
CA GLU A 205 34.57 22.66 -28.58
C GLU A 205 34.63 23.33 -27.21
N TRP A 206 35.74 23.01 -26.52
CA TRP A 206 36.25 23.47 -25.22
C TRP A 206 35.66 22.81 -23.96
#